data_AF-A0A5P2BCE9-F1
#
_entry.id   AF-A0A5P2BCE9-F1
#
_cell.length_a   1.000
_cell.length_b   1.000
_cell.length_c   1.000
_cell.angle_alpha   90.00
_cell.angle_beta   90.00
_cell.angle_gamma   90.00
#
_symmetry.space_group_name_H-M   'P 1'
#
loop_
_entity.id
_entity.type
_entity.pdbx_description
1 polymer ?
#
loop_
_entity_poly.entity_id
_entity_poly.type
_entity_poly.pdbx_seq_one_letter_code
_entity_poly.pdbx_strand_id
1 'polypeptide(L)' 'MNEAKQNPNTPNSSNTAKMEPGSYGYCSWHRGYSAGIRVINVVEQGSGPGGVDFACLPCREEHDLVPFADRP' A
#
# COMPACT_ATOMS: atom_id res chain seq x y z
N MET A 1 31.34 35.36 10.52
CA MET A 1 31.32 33.91 10.84
C MET A 1 30.22 33.74 11.88
N ASN A 2 29.45 32.65 11.87
CA ASN A 2 28.30 32.34 12.74
C ASN A 2 26.94 32.44 12.01
N GLU A 3 26.65 31.36 11.26
CA GLU A 3 25.44 30.53 11.39
C GLU A 3 24.07 31.20 11.18
N ALA A 4 23.69 31.34 9.91
CA ALA A 4 22.30 31.49 9.53
C ALA A 4 21.54 30.18 9.81
N LYS A 5 20.71 30.22 10.87
CA LYS A 5 19.73 29.20 11.25
C LYS A 5 18.95 28.70 10.03
N GLN A 6 19.09 27.42 9.71
CA GLN A 6 18.19 26.73 8.80
C GLN A 6 16.81 26.67 9.46
N ASN A 7 15.84 27.35 8.86
CA ASN A 7 14.45 27.40 9.30
C ASN A 7 13.68 26.33 8.51
N PRO A 8 13.28 25.19 9.10
CA PRO A 8 12.56 24.15 8.36
C PRO A 8 11.07 24.47 8.35
N ASN A 9 10.64 25.41 7.51
CA ASN A 9 9.22 25.61 7.20
C ASN A 9 9.00 25.51 5.70
N THR A 10 9.35 24.35 5.15
CA THR A 10 8.76 23.85 3.91
C THR A 10 7.65 22.88 4.33
N PRO A 11 6.39 23.05 3.91
CA PRO A 11 5.43 21.97 3.99
C PRO A 11 5.85 20.91 2.98
N ASN A 12 6.82 20.06 3.37
CA ASN A 12 7.09 18.84 2.66
C ASN A 12 5.86 17.97 2.86
N SER A 13 5.02 17.89 1.82
CA SER A 13 3.91 16.94 1.68
C SER A 13 4.45 15.51 1.68
N SER A 14 4.99 15.08 2.81
CA SER A 14 5.24 13.69 3.14
C SER A 14 4.25 13.41 4.25
N ASN A 15 3.01 13.18 3.83
CA ASN A 15 1.96 12.63 4.67
C ASN A 15 2.57 11.38 5.32
N THR A 16 3.02 11.52 6.56
CA THR A 16 3.62 10.43 7.33
C THR A 16 2.42 9.61 7.78
N ALA A 17 1.78 8.96 6.80
CA ALA A 17 0.86 7.88 7.04
C ALA A 17 1.67 6.88 7.84
N LYS A 18 1.43 6.92 9.15
CA LYS A 18 1.99 6.05 10.18
C LYS A 18 2.33 4.72 9.53
N MET A 19 3.62 4.51 9.30
CA MET A 19 4.12 3.23 8.78
C MET A 19 4.00 2.25 9.95
N GLU A 20 2.77 1.86 10.28
CA GLU A 20 2.51 0.52 10.80
C GLU A 20 3.37 -0.42 9.94
N PRO A 21 4.07 -1.44 10.49
CA PRO A 21 4.87 -2.37 9.72
C PRO A 21 3.96 -3.04 8.68
N GLY A 22 3.87 -2.39 7.54
CA GLY A 22 2.87 -2.60 6.52
C GLY A 22 3.54 -3.44 5.47
N SER A 23 2.92 -4.56 5.14
CA SER A 23 3.41 -5.44 4.09
C SER A 23 3.74 -4.61 2.84
N TYR A 24 4.99 -4.71 2.38
CA TYR A 24 5.41 -4.11 1.11
C TYR A 24 5.29 -5.15 0.01
N GLY A 25 4.73 -4.77 -1.12
CA GLY A 25 4.45 -5.71 -2.20
C GLY A 25 3.87 -5.03 -3.44
N TYR A 26 3.55 -5.85 -4.44
CA TYR A 26 2.96 -5.39 -5.70
C TYR A 26 1.45 -5.23 -5.56
N CYS A 27 0.92 -4.09 -6.00
CA CYS A 27 -0.53 -3.85 -6.09
C CYS A 27 -1.02 -4.23 -7.49
N SER A 28 -1.98 -5.15 -7.59
CA SER A 28 -2.58 -5.59 -8.87
C SER A 28 -3.41 -4.48 -9.55
N TRP A 29 -3.93 -3.51 -8.79
CA TRP A 29 -4.83 -2.46 -9.31
C TRP A 29 -4.07 -1.33 -10.01
N HIS A 30 -3.16 -0.63 -9.31
CA HIS A 30 -2.34 0.42 -9.93
C HIS A 30 -1.06 -0.13 -10.61
N ARG A 31 -0.83 -1.44 -10.51
CA ARG A 31 0.26 -2.17 -11.18
C ARG A 31 1.66 -1.71 -10.78
N GLY A 32 1.88 -1.47 -9.49
CA GLY A 32 3.15 -0.99 -8.96
C GLY A 32 3.39 -1.41 -7.51
N TYR A 33 4.63 -1.25 -7.03
CA TYR A 33 4.97 -1.58 -5.66
C TYR A 33 4.52 -0.48 -4.68
N SER A 34 4.02 -0.89 -3.51
CA SER A 34 3.58 0.02 -2.46
C SER A 34 3.66 -0.65 -1.09
N ALA A 35 3.60 0.16 -0.04
CA ALA A 35 3.45 -0.31 1.34
C ALA A 35 1.97 -0.48 1.70
N GLY A 36 1.68 -1.20 2.79
CA GLY A 36 0.32 -1.40 3.29
C GLY A 36 -0.53 -2.31 2.38
N ILE A 37 0.13 -3.26 1.73
CA ILE A 37 -0.48 -4.22 0.82
C ILE A 37 -1.27 -5.27 1.62
N ARG A 38 -2.47 -5.60 1.16
CA ARG A 38 -3.31 -6.69 1.69
C ARG A 38 -3.73 -7.63 0.56
N VAL A 39 -3.91 -8.91 0.89
CA VAL A 39 -4.50 -9.90 -0.03
C VAL A 39 -5.96 -9.50 -0.26
N ILE A 40 -6.37 -9.42 -1.52
CA ILE A 40 -7.74 -9.18 -1.93
C ILE A 40 -8.37 -10.48 -2.42
N ASN A 41 -7.74 -11.17 -3.37
CA ASN A 41 -8.24 -12.43 -3.89
C ASN A 41 -7.14 -13.49 -3.87
N VAL A 42 -7.54 -14.72 -3.57
CA VAL A 42 -6.72 -15.91 -3.79
C VAL A 42 -7.36 -16.66 -4.95
N VAL A 43 -6.64 -16.77 -6.06
CA VAL A 43 -7.08 -17.53 -7.22
C VAL A 43 -6.58 -18.96 -7.05
N GLU A 44 -7.46 -19.82 -6.51
CA GLU A 44 -7.16 -21.22 -6.26
C GLU A 44 -6.94 -22.01 -7.57
N GLN A 45 -6.03 -22.98 -7.47
CA GLN A 45 -5.53 -23.78 -8.58
C GLN A 45 -6.49 -24.90 -8.96
N GLY A 46 -7.29 -24.66 -10.00
CA GLY A 46 -7.99 -25.74 -10.71
C GLY A 46 -7.09 -26.51 -11.67
N SER A 47 -6.23 -25.82 -12.46
CA SER A 47 -5.38 -26.47 -13.47
C SER A 47 -4.24 -25.62 -14.11
N GLY A 48 -3.88 -24.44 -13.60
CA GLY A 48 -2.82 -23.57 -14.14
C GLY A 48 -2.45 -22.47 -13.15
N PRO A 49 -1.26 -21.81 -13.21
CA PRO A 49 -0.51 -21.25 -12.08
C PRO A 49 -1.28 -20.31 -11.14
N GLY A 50 -1.02 -20.46 -9.84
CA GLY A 50 -1.73 -19.78 -8.75
C GLY A 50 -1.45 -18.31 -8.71
N GLY A 51 -2.47 -17.55 -8.32
CA GLY A 51 -2.38 -16.11 -8.18
C GLY A 51 -2.89 -15.66 -6.83
N VAL A 52 -2.24 -14.65 -6.26
CA VAL A 52 -2.77 -13.89 -5.15
C VAL A 52 -2.79 -12.44 -5.59
N ASP A 53 -3.97 -11.84 -5.60
CA ASP A 53 -4.13 -10.42 -5.87
C ASP A 53 -3.97 -9.63 -4.60
N PHE A 54 -3.18 -8.58 -4.71
CA PHE A 54 -2.78 -7.74 -3.61
C PHE A 54 -3.15 -6.29 -3.91
N ALA A 55 -3.62 -5.54 -2.92
CA ALA A 55 -3.93 -4.11 -3.07
C ALA A 55 -3.37 -3.28 -1.92
N CYS A 56 -2.83 -2.11 -2.25
CA CYS A 56 -2.44 -1.10 -1.28
C CYS A 56 -3.67 -0.42 -0.66
N LEU A 57 -3.50 0.26 0.47
CA LEU A 57 -4.60 1.01 1.12
C LEU A 57 -5.34 1.98 0.16
N PRO A 58 -4.68 2.88 -0.59
CA PRO A 58 -5.41 3.82 -1.43
C PRO A 58 -6.24 3.13 -2.53
N CYS A 59 -5.71 2.08 -3.17
CA CYS A 59 -6.49 1.32 -4.14
C CYS A 59 -7.66 0.55 -3.51
N ARG A 60 -7.53 0.12 -2.25
CA ARG A 60 -8.64 -0.51 -1.54
C ARG A 60 -9.77 0.47 -1.28
N GLU A 61 -9.44 1.68 -0.85
CA GLU A 61 -10.43 2.73 -0.60
C GLU A 61 -11.06 3.25 -1.91
N GLU A 62 -10.28 3.41 -2.98
CA GLU A 62 -10.77 3.90 -4.28
C GLU A 62 -11.68 2.90 -5.00
N HIS A 63 -11.41 1.60 -4.88
CA HIS A 63 -12.15 0.54 -5.56
C HIS A 63 -13.07 -0.27 -4.63
N ASP A 64 -13.28 0.19 -3.39
CA ASP A 64 -14.09 -0.47 -2.35
C ASP A 64 -13.71 -1.97 -2.17
N LEU A 65 -12.41 -2.26 -2.16
CA LEU A 65 -11.90 -3.62 -2.09
C LEU A 65 -11.83 -4.11 -0.65
N VAL A 66 -12.58 -5.17 -0.36
CA VAL A 66 -12.53 -5.86 0.93
C VAL A 66 -11.34 -6.83 0.95
N PRO A 67 -10.39 -6.69 1.90
CA PRO A 67 -9.31 -7.66 2.06
C PRO A 67 -9.85 -9.06 2.31
N PHE A 68 -9.16 -10.06 1.79
CA PHE A 68 -9.57 -11.46 1.88
C PHE A 68 -9.78 -11.92 3.32
N ALA A 69 -8.96 -11.44 4.26
CA ALA A 69 -9.06 -11.76 5.69
C ALA A 69 -10.29 -11.16 6.38
N ASP A 70 -10.93 -10.15 5.78
CA ASP A 70 -12.09 -9.44 6.32
C ASP A 70 -13.42 -9.95 5.70
N ARG A 71 -13.38 -10.94 4.81
CA ARG A 71 -14.58 -11.55 4.21
C ARG A 71 -15.18 -12.63 5.12
N PRO A 72 -16.53 -12.78 5.15
CA PRO A 72 -17.21 -13.79 5.96
C PRO A 72 -16.99 -15.22 5.47
#